data_AF-A0AAV5XFK2-F1
#
_entry.id   AF-A0AAV5XFK2-F1
#
_cell.length_a   1.000
_cell.length_b   1.000
_cell.length_c   1.000
_cell.angle_alpha   90.00
_cell.angle_beta   90.00
_cell.angle_gamma   90.00
#
_symmetry.space_group_name_H-M   'P 1'
#
loop_
_entity.id
_entity.type
_entity.pdbx_description
1 polymer ?
#
loop_
_entity_poly.entity_id
_entity_poly.type
_entity_poly.pdbx_seq_one_letter_code
_entity_poly.pdbx_strand_id
1 'polypeptide(L)'
;MLIAGIDIGSGTTKCVLVDGQGTIRGRCQVRTKADFEQVAREVLAEARRDEGLTGDEVVYRATTGLGRYAVASRDVQITDLTCGARGAAAIFPGAHYVLDIGAQCSRAIKLRDGGKVKEFHMNEKCAAGSGGFLERAAKYLEVDVADIGRLSLGAGRPQPISSVCAVLAESEIINHVSDGVKVEDILRGIHNSLADRALTLLKRVGIDGEVTFIGGVARQEGMIVALREKLGVPVNVPAEPQFTTAFGAALLGLQRFRKRSAAAPAA
;
A
#
# COMPACT_ATOMS: atom_id res chain seq x y z
N MET A 1 14.49 -5.34 -22.31
CA MET A 1 13.66 -4.11 -22.28
C MET A 1 12.75 -4.17 -21.09
N LEU A 2 12.83 -3.16 -20.22
CA LEU A 2 12.06 -3.09 -18.98
C LEU A 2 11.30 -1.77 -18.85
N ILE A 3 10.17 -1.82 -18.15
CA ILE A 3 9.40 -0.66 -17.73
C ILE A 3 9.44 -0.59 -16.21
N ALA A 4 9.75 0.57 -15.65
CA ALA A 4 9.77 0.81 -14.22
C ALA A 4 8.48 1.49 -13.76
N GLY A 5 7.86 0.94 -12.72
CA GLY A 5 6.86 1.61 -11.89
C GLY A 5 7.48 2.00 -10.56
N ILE A 6 7.47 3.29 -10.22
CA ILE A 6 8.09 3.83 -9.01
C ILE A 6 7.00 4.50 -8.15
N ASP A 7 6.68 3.92 -7.00
CA ASP A 7 5.73 4.45 -6.02
C ASP A 7 6.49 5.16 -4.90
N ILE A 8 6.48 6.51 -4.92
CA ILE A 8 7.12 7.34 -3.89
C ILE A 8 6.09 7.66 -2.80
N GLY A 9 5.98 6.79 -1.79
CA GLY A 9 5.12 7.00 -0.63
C GLY A 9 5.77 7.87 0.45
N SER A 10 5.02 8.21 1.50
CA SER A 10 5.52 9.02 2.62
C SER A 10 6.52 8.28 3.52
N GLY A 11 6.33 6.98 3.72
CA GLY A 11 7.23 6.14 4.51
C GLY A 11 8.26 5.38 3.68
N THR A 12 7.83 4.82 2.54
CA THR A 12 8.67 3.97 1.69
C THR A 12 8.48 4.26 0.21
N THR A 13 9.58 4.16 -0.53
CA THR A 13 9.62 4.22 -1.99
C THR A 13 9.79 2.80 -2.53
N LYS A 14 8.96 2.40 -3.50
CA LYS A 14 9.00 1.07 -4.10
C LYS A 14 9.24 1.18 -5.59
N CYS A 15 9.99 0.24 -6.15
CA CYS A 15 10.13 0.06 -7.59
C CYS A 15 9.69 -1.36 -7.96
N VAL A 16 8.97 -1.48 -9.08
CA VAL A 16 8.69 -2.75 -9.75
C VAL A 16 9.08 -2.60 -11.22
N LEU A 17 9.87 -3.56 -11.70
CA LEU A 17 10.30 -3.68 -13.08
C LEU A 17 9.45 -4.75 -13.76
N VAL A 18 8.87 -4.43 -14.90
CA VAL A 18 8.15 -5.41 -15.73
C VAL A 18 8.76 -5.50 -17.13
N ASP A 19 8.70 -6.69 -17.72
CA ASP A 19 9.10 -6.91 -19.10
C ASP A 19 8.02 -6.46 -20.10
N GLY A 20 8.30 -6.69 -21.39
CA GLY A 20 7.39 -6.38 -22.48
C GLY A 20 6.06 -7.13 -22.43
N GLN A 21 5.88 -8.16 -21.59
CA GLN A 21 4.60 -8.85 -21.38
C GLN A 21 3.89 -8.41 -20.09
N GLY A 22 4.53 -7.56 -19.28
CA GLY A 22 4.00 -7.14 -17.99
C GLY A 22 4.35 -8.09 -16.84
N THR A 23 5.27 -9.04 -17.06
CA THR A 23 5.75 -9.95 -16.02
C THR A 23 6.75 -9.22 -15.13
N ILE A 24 6.66 -9.38 -13.81
CA ILE A 24 7.62 -8.79 -12.88
C ILE A 24 8.98 -9.45 -13.07
N ARG A 25 10.00 -8.64 -13.30
CA ARG A 25 11.41 -9.06 -13.44
C ARG A 25 12.28 -8.60 -12.29
N GLY A 26 11.80 -7.64 -11.51
CA GLY A 26 12.48 -7.21 -10.31
C GLY A 26 11.69 -6.20 -9.51
N ARG A 27 12.04 -6.07 -8.23
CA ARG A 27 11.40 -5.14 -7.32
C ARG A 27 12.31 -4.82 -6.16
N CYS A 28 12.18 -3.61 -5.62
CA CYS A 28 12.88 -3.22 -4.41
C CYS A 28 12.06 -2.18 -3.65
N GLN A 29 12.25 -2.14 -2.33
CA GLN A 29 11.71 -1.12 -1.46
C GLN A 29 12.83 -0.49 -0.64
N VAL A 30 12.82 0.84 -0.53
CA VAL A 30 13.70 1.61 0.34
C VAL A 30 12.89 2.59 1.19
N ARG A 31 13.51 3.14 2.25
CA ARG A 31 12.91 4.22 3.05
C ARG A 31 12.83 5.49 2.19
N THR A 32 11.70 6.19 2.24
CA THR A 32 11.58 7.49 1.57
C THR A 32 12.49 8.52 2.25
N LYS A 33 13.25 9.27 1.46
CA LYS A 33 14.11 10.39 1.89
C LYS A 33 13.60 11.71 1.27
N ALA A 34 14.11 12.84 1.75
CA ALA A 34 13.67 14.17 1.31
C ALA A 34 13.93 14.44 -0.19
N ASP A 35 15.03 13.91 -0.73
CA ASP A 35 15.33 13.99 -2.16
C ASP A 35 14.62 12.87 -2.92
N PHE A 36 13.47 13.22 -3.52
CA PHE A 36 12.64 12.29 -4.28
C PHE A 36 13.27 11.79 -5.59
N GLU A 37 14.13 12.59 -6.23
CA GLU A 37 14.84 12.16 -7.44
C GLU A 37 15.93 11.15 -7.06
N GLN A 38 16.71 11.45 -6.01
CA GLN A 38 17.75 10.55 -5.53
C GLN A 38 17.16 9.22 -5.07
N VAL A 39 16.09 9.20 -4.26
CA VAL A 39 15.49 7.96 -3.79
C VAL A 39 14.85 7.15 -4.91
N ALA A 40 14.32 7.80 -5.96
CA ALA A 40 13.80 7.12 -7.14
C ALA A 40 14.92 6.41 -7.92
N ARG A 41 16.09 7.06 -8.07
CA ARG A 41 17.28 6.44 -8.69
C ARG A 41 17.83 5.30 -7.85
N GLU A 42 17.89 5.47 -6.53
CA GLU A 42 18.33 4.45 -5.56
C GLU A 42 17.49 3.18 -5.68
N VAL A 43 16.16 3.29 -5.52
CA VAL A 43 15.28 2.12 -5.56
C VAL A 43 15.29 1.42 -6.92
N LEU A 44 15.46 2.18 -8.01
CA LEU A 44 15.54 1.63 -9.37
C LEU A 44 16.87 0.90 -9.60
N ALA A 45 17.96 1.37 -9.00
CA ALA A 45 19.24 0.69 -9.05
C ALA A 45 19.19 -0.63 -8.26
N GLU A 46 18.64 -0.61 -7.05
CA GLU A 46 18.49 -1.82 -6.23
C GLU A 46 17.57 -2.87 -6.89
N ALA A 47 16.42 -2.45 -7.43
CA ALA A 47 15.49 -3.36 -8.11
C ALA A 47 16.11 -4.07 -9.33
N ARG A 48 17.19 -3.52 -9.91
CA ARG A 48 17.96 -4.18 -10.97
C ARG A 48 19.04 -5.09 -10.42
N ARG A 49 19.69 -4.69 -9.33
CA ARG A 49 20.79 -5.46 -8.72
C ARG A 49 20.32 -6.80 -8.16
N ASP A 50 19.23 -6.79 -7.40
CA ASP A 50 18.72 -7.98 -6.71
C ASP A 50 18.38 -9.13 -7.68
N GLU A 51 18.19 -8.81 -8.97
CA GLU A 51 17.70 -9.73 -10.00
C GLU A 51 18.68 -9.90 -11.16
N GLY A 52 19.90 -9.36 -11.03
CA GLY A 52 20.95 -9.48 -12.05
C GLY A 52 20.64 -8.76 -13.38
N LEU A 53 19.76 -7.76 -13.37
CA LEU A 53 19.26 -7.04 -14.55
C LEU A 53 20.16 -5.86 -14.97
N THR A 54 21.45 -5.92 -14.70
CA THR A 54 22.38 -4.79 -14.91
C THR A 54 22.60 -4.45 -16.39
N GLY A 55 22.41 -5.43 -17.29
CA GLY A 55 22.46 -5.24 -18.74
C GLY A 55 21.11 -4.86 -19.38
N ASP A 56 20.01 -4.92 -18.63
CA ASP A 56 18.69 -4.61 -19.17
C ASP A 56 18.39 -3.10 -19.16
N GLU A 57 18.01 -2.58 -20.31
CA GLU A 57 17.61 -1.20 -20.45
C GLU A 57 16.18 -0.96 -19.92
N VAL A 58 16.07 0.00 -19.01
CA VAL A 58 14.79 0.56 -18.54
C VAL A 58 14.40 1.70 -19.48
N VAL A 59 13.51 1.40 -20.43
CA VAL A 59 13.16 2.32 -21.54
C VAL A 59 11.99 3.25 -21.21
N TYR A 60 11.32 3.03 -20.08
CA TYR A 60 10.20 3.86 -19.67
C TYR A 60 9.98 3.81 -18.15
N ARG A 61 9.69 4.96 -17.55
CA ARG A 61 9.55 5.15 -16.10
C ARG A 61 8.24 5.84 -15.77
N ALA A 62 7.36 5.10 -15.10
CA ALA A 62 6.10 5.61 -14.57
C ALA A 62 6.22 5.86 -13.07
N THR A 63 5.98 7.09 -12.62
CA THR A 63 6.01 7.44 -11.19
C THR A 63 4.61 7.61 -10.63
N THR A 64 4.45 7.30 -9.35
CA THR A 64 3.20 7.42 -8.60
C THR A 64 3.46 7.74 -7.13
N GLY A 65 2.40 7.81 -6.33
CA GLY A 65 2.49 8.22 -4.92
C GLY A 65 2.63 9.74 -4.71
N LEU A 66 3.04 10.10 -3.51
CA LEU A 66 3.24 11.47 -3.02
C LEU A 66 4.28 12.22 -3.87
N GLY A 67 5.43 11.58 -4.11
CA GLY A 67 6.57 12.20 -4.78
C GLY A 67 6.52 12.21 -6.31
N ARG A 68 5.43 11.73 -6.94
CA ARG A 68 5.36 11.46 -8.39
C ARG A 68 5.76 12.63 -9.29
N TYR A 69 5.50 13.87 -8.88
CA TYR A 69 5.81 15.07 -9.66
C TYR A 69 7.26 15.56 -9.50
N ALA A 70 7.94 15.14 -8.43
CA ALA A 70 9.27 15.64 -8.08
C ALA A 70 10.40 14.84 -8.74
N VAL A 71 10.10 13.67 -9.30
CA VAL A 71 11.07 12.84 -10.03
C VAL A 71 11.19 13.37 -11.46
N ALA A 72 12.24 14.11 -11.76
CA ALA A 72 12.50 14.70 -13.06
C ALA A 72 12.79 13.63 -14.13
N SER A 73 13.42 12.51 -13.74
CA SER A 73 13.82 11.45 -14.66
C SER A 73 12.70 10.48 -15.06
N ARG A 74 11.43 10.88 -14.89
CA ARG A 74 10.24 10.09 -15.24
C ARG A 74 9.78 10.35 -16.68
N ASP A 75 9.13 9.37 -17.29
CA ASP A 75 8.43 9.55 -18.56
C ASP A 75 6.94 9.87 -18.39
N VAL A 76 6.35 9.43 -17.29
CA VAL A 76 4.95 9.72 -16.95
C VAL A 76 4.71 9.67 -15.44
N GLN A 77 3.81 10.52 -14.97
CA GLN A 77 3.25 10.48 -13.63
C GLN A 77 1.79 10.03 -13.66
N ILE A 78 1.40 9.19 -12.71
CA ILE A 78 0.05 8.64 -12.58
C ILE A 78 -0.36 8.68 -11.11
N THR A 79 -1.64 8.92 -10.82
CA THR A 79 -2.13 8.90 -9.43
C THR A 79 -1.99 7.51 -8.83
N ASP A 80 -1.63 7.45 -7.55
CA ASP A 80 -1.53 6.21 -6.77
C ASP A 80 -2.87 5.47 -6.70
N LEU A 81 -3.98 6.21 -6.67
CA LEU A 81 -5.33 5.65 -6.82
C LEU A 81 -5.48 4.80 -8.09
N THR A 82 -5.08 5.34 -9.25
CA THR A 82 -5.20 4.64 -10.53
C THR A 82 -4.23 3.47 -10.60
N CYS A 83 -3.02 3.65 -10.10
CA CYS A 83 -2.00 2.61 -10.06
C CYS A 83 -2.41 1.46 -9.12
N GLY A 84 -2.86 1.75 -7.90
CA GLY A 84 -3.33 0.76 -6.94
C GLY A 84 -4.52 -0.04 -7.48
N ALA A 85 -5.51 0.65 -8.07
CA ALA A 85 -6.63 0.00 -8.76
C ALA A 85 -6.17 -0.94 -9.89
N ARG A 86 -5.25 -0.47 -10.74
CA ARG A 86 -4.71 -1.28 -11.85
C ARG A 86 -3.91 -2.47 -11.35
N GLY A 87 -3.08 -2.28 -10.33
CA GLY A 87 -2.28 -3.34 -9.72
C GLY A 87 -3.17 -4.42 -9.09
N ALA A 88 -4.15 -4.01 -8.29
CA ALA A 88 -5.13 -4.91 -7.68
C ALA A 88 -5.87 -5.74 -8.74
N ALA A 89 -6.42 -5.09 -9.78
CA ALA A 89 -7.14 -5.77 -10.86
C ALA A 89 -6.24 -6.66 -11.75
N ALA A 90 -4.93 -6.40 -11.79
CA ALA A 90 -3.99 -7.27 -12.51
C ALA A 90 -3.65 -8.54 -11.72
N ILE A 91 -3.57 -8.44 -10.38
CA ILE A 91 -3.30 -9.57 -9.49
C ILE A 91 -4.57 -10.40 -9.27
N PHE A 92 -5.71 -9.74 -9.08
CA PHE A 92 -7.02 -10.34 -8.91
C PHE A 92 -7.98 -9.80 -9.98
N PRO A 93 -8.15 -10.49 -11.13
CA PRO A 93 -9.01 -10.02 -12.22
C PRO A 93 -10.48 -9.75 -11.83
N GLY A 94 -10.97 -10.39 -10.76
CA GLY A 94 -12.30 -10.18 -10.18
C GLY A 94 -12.38 -9.07 -9.12
N ALA A 95 -11.33 -8.25 -8.93
CA ALA A 95 -11.35 -7.20 -7.93
C ALA A 95 -12.42 -6.13 -8.24
N HIS A 96 -13.38 -5.95 -7.34
CA HIS A 96 -14.40 -4.91 -7.41
C HIS A 96 -14.22 -3.81 -6.36
N TYR A 97 -13.70 -4.17 -5.19
CA TYR A 97 -13.36 -3.22 -4.13
C TYR A 97 -11.89 -3.34 -3.76
N VAL A 98 -11.21 -2.21 -3.65
CA VAL A 98 -9.82 -2.16 -3.19
C VAL A 98 -9.77 -1.31 -1.93
N LEU A 99 -9.17 -1.87 -0.89
CA LEU A 99 -8.77 -1.14 0.31
C LEU A 99 -7.25 -0.96 0.24
N ASP A 100 -6.77 0.27 0.20
CA ASP A 100 -5.34 0.60 0.25
C ASP A 100 -5.06 1.32 1.57
N ILE A 101 -4.27 0.71 2.46
CA ILE A 101 -3.84 1.34 3.71
C ILE A 101 -2.31 1.49 3.68
N GLY A 102 -1.88 2.72 3.45
CA GLY A 102 -0.49 3.14 3.47
C GLY A 102 -0.06 3.68 4.84
N ALA A 103 1.11 4.32 4.88
CA ALA A 103 1.69 4.86 6.11
C ALA A 103 0.95 6.09 6.65
N GLN A 104 0.28 6.88 5.82
CA GLN A 104 -0.34 8.15 6.24
C GLN A 104 -1.79 8.32 5.75
N CYS A 105 -2.27 7.41 4.91
CA CYS A 105 -3.60 7.52 4.31
C CYS A 105 -4.20 6.15 4.04
N SER A 106 -5.53 6.13 3.98
CA SER A 106 -6.33 4.95 3.68
C SER A 106 -7.36 5.29 2.62
N ARG A 107 -7.58 4.37 1.68
CA ARG A 107 -8.45 4.56 0.52
C ARG A 107 -9.35 3.35 0.34
N ALA A 108 -10.64 3.60 0.13
CA ALA A 108 -11.56 2.62 -0.41
C ALA A 108 -11.86 2.99 -1.85
N ILE A 109 -11.78 2.02 -2.76
CA ILE A 109 -11.92 2.23 -4.20
C ILE A 109 -12.93 1.21 -4.71
N LYS A 110 -13.95 1.67 -5.43
CA LYS A 110 -14.84 0.82 -6.22
C LYS A 110 -14.35 0.82 -7.67
N LEU A 111 -14.21 -0.37 -8.24
CA LEU A 111 -13.75 -0.58 -9.60
C LEU A 111 -14.93 -0.80 -10.56
N ARG A 112 -14.75 -0.39 -11.82
CA ARG A 112 -15.53 -0.88 -12.96
C ARG A 112 -14.85 -2.12 -13.53
N ASP A 113 -15.57 -2.84 -14.38
CA ASP A 113 -15.01 -3.93 -15.18
C ASP A 113 -13.73 -3.48 -15.91
N GLY A 114 -12.72 -4.34 -15.88
CA GLY A 114 -11.39 -4.04 -16.41
C GLY A 114 -10.50 -3.19 -15.49
N GLY A 115 -10.86 -3.03 -14.21
CA GLY A 115 -9.96 -2.49 -13.17
C GLY A 115 -9.82 -0.96 -13.17
N LYS A 116 -10.77 -0.23 -13.76
CA LYS A 116 -10.80 1.23 -13.76
C LYS A 116 -11.50 1.75 -12.52
N VAL A 117 -11.04 2.87 -11.97
CA VAL A 117 -11.71 3.51 -10.83
C VAL A 117 -13.11 3.99 -11.22
N LYS A 118 -14.13 3.54 -10.49
CA LYS A 118 -15.52 4.03 -10.58
C LYS A 118 -15.76 5.16 -9.59
N GLU A 119 -15.38 4.91 -8.34
CA GLU A 119 -15.60 5.80 -7.20
C GLU A 119 -14.51 5.51 -6.16
N PHE A 120 -14.15 6.51 -5.37
CA PHE A 120 -13.23 6.32 -4.26
C PHE A 120 -13.55 7.27 -3.12
N HIS A 121 -13.22 6.84 -1.90
CA HIS A 121 -13.19 7.68 -0.72
C HIS A 121 -11.85 7.49 -0.02
N MET A 122 -11.33 8.56 0.57
CA MET A 122 -10.04 8.51 1.24
C MET A 122 -10.02 9.31 2.54
N ASN A 123 -9.16 8.88 3.46
CA ASN A 123 -8.82 9.63 4.66
C ASN A 123 -7.34 9.99 4.62
N GLU A 124 -7.04 11.26 4.37
CA GLU A 124 -5.67 11.80 4.26
C GLU A 124 -5.31 12.77 5.40
N LYS A 125 -6.28 13.23 6.19
CA LYS A 125 -6.05 14.23 7.25
C LYS A 125 -5.77 13.61 8.62
N CYS A 126 -5.86 12.29 8.76
CA CYS A 126 -5.80 11.62 10.05
C CYS A 126 -4.96 10.34 10.00
N ALA A 127 -3.82 10.36 10.71
CA ALA A 127 -2.94 9.20 10.85
C ALA A 127 -3.59 8.00 11.54
N ALA A 128 -4.68 8.20 12.29
CA ALA A 128 -5.35 7.19 13.11
C ALA A 128 -5.95 6.02 12.31
N GLY A 129 -6.18 6.22 11.00
CA GLY A 129 -6.67 5.18 10.10
C GLY A 129 -5.59 4.46 9.30
N SER A 130 -4.30 4.73 9.55
CA SER A 130 -3.19 4.38 8.65
C SER A 130 -2.05 3.66 9.38
N GLY A 131 -1.05 3.19 8.64
CA GLY A 131 0.14 2.53 9.18
C GLY A 131 0.95 3.40 10.16
N GLY A 132 0.84 4.73 10.07
CA GLY A 132 1.49 5.65 11.01
C GLY A 132 0.98 5.49 12.44
N PHE A 133 -0.25 4.99 12.63
CA PHE A 133 -0.74 4.62 13.96
C PHE A 133 0.00 3.39 14.51
N LEU A 134 0.24 2.38 13.67
CA LEU A 134 1.03 1.20 14.04
C LEU A 134 2.48 1.58 14.32
N GLU A 135 3.10 2.44 13.52
CA GLU A 135 4.47 2.92 13.76
C GLU A 135 4.63 3.62 15.12
N ARG A 136 3.64 4.42 15.53
CA ARG A 136 3.63 5.05 16.85
C ARG A 136 3.44 4.04 17.96
N ALA A 137 2.46 3.15 17.83
CA ALA A 137 2.20 2.10 18.82
C ALA A 137 3.43 1.20 19.03
N ALA A 138 4.11 0.83 17.94
CA ALA A 138 5.34 0.05 17.96
C ALA A 138 6.39 0.67 18.90
N LYS A 139 6.58 1.98 18.76
CA LYS A 139 7.55 2.75 19.55
C LYS A 139 7.24 2.71 21.05
N TYR A 140 5.98 2.84 21.44
CA TYR A 140 5.59 2.85 22.86
C TYR A 140 5.54 1.47 23.50
N LEU A 141 5.19 0.46 22.70
CA LEU A 141 5.17 -0.92 23.15
C LEU A 141 6.54 -1.59 23.05
N GLU A 142 7.55 -0.86 22.56
CA GLU A 142 8.92 -1.34 22.34
C GLU A 142 8.99 -2.62 21.50
N VAL A 143 8.17 -2.67 20.45
CA VAL A 143 8.13 -3.80 19.49
C VAL A 143 8.48 -3.32 18.09
N ASP A 144 9.00 -4.24 17.27
CA ASP A 144 9.19 -3.97 15.86
C ASP A 144 7.86 -3.96 15.10
N VAL A 145 7.71 -3.00 14.18
CA VAL A 145 6.51 -2.90 13.32
C VAL A 145 6.27 -4.19 12.53
N ALA A 146 7.33 -4.92 12.19
CA ALA A 146 7.24 -6.20 11.48
C ALA A 146 6.61 -7.32 12.34
N ASP A 147 6.72 -7.25 13.67
CA ASP A 147 6.21 -8.26 14.58
C ASP A 147 4.76 -7.99 15.03
N ILE A 148 4.27 -6.75 14.90
CA ILE A 148 2.93 -6.34 15.36
C ILE A 148 1.83 -7.30 14.87
N GLY A 149 1.83 -7.63 13.57
CA GLY A 149 0.86 -8.50 12.95
C GLY A 149 0.76 -9.83 13.68
N ARG A 150 1.90 -10.50 13.87
CA ARG A 150 2.03 -11.80 14.53
C ARG A 150 1.70 -11.72 16.02
N LEU A 151 2.23 -10.73 16.73
CA LEU A 151 2.00 -10.55 18.18
C LEU A 151 0.51 -10.38 18.48
N SER A 152 -0.20 -9.56 17.70
CA SER A 152 -1.64 -9.32 17.90
C SER A 152 -2.53 -10.56 17.72
N LEU A 153 -2.01 -11.65 17.13
CA LEU A 153 -2.74 -12.92 17.03
C LEU A 153 -2.77 -13.68 18.36
N GLY A 154 -1.83 -13.41 19.26
CA GLY A 154 -1.78 -14.01 20.60
C GLY A 154 -2.73 -13.38 21.62
N ALA A 155 -3.53 -12.39 21.21
CA ALA A 155 -4.44 -11.67 22.09
C ALA A 155 -5.53 -12.61 22.65
N GLY A 156 -5.67 -12.62 23.98
CA GLY A 156 -6.71 -13.37 24.68
C GLY A 156 -7.89 -12.50 25.12
N ARG A 157 -7.63 -11.21 25.39
CA ARG A 157 -8.62 -10.23 25.81
C ARG A 157 -8.29 -8.85 25.21
N PRO A 158 -8.58 -8.65 23.91
CA PRO A 158 -8.25 -7.41 23.21
C PRO A 158 -8.84 -6.18 23.91
N GLN A 159 -8.04 -5.12 24.06
CA GLN A 159 -8.52 -3.87 24.66
C GLN A 159 -9.09 -2.94 23.60
N PRO A 160 -10.26 -2.33 23.83
CA PRO A 160 -10.80 -1.36 22.89
C PRO A 160 -9.93 -0.11 22.87
N ILE A 161 -9.54 0.35 21.68
CA ILE A 161 -8.91 1.66 21.49
C ILE A 161 -9.96 2.60 20.91
N SER A 162 -10.53 3.42 21.79
CA SER A 162 -11.70 4.28 21.54
C SER A 162 -11.33 5.62 20.90
N SER A 163 -10.09 6.06 21.07
CA SER A 163 -9.64 7.37 20.62
C SER A 163 -9.68 7.53 19.10
N VAL A 164 -10.40 8.54 18.62
CA VAL A 164 -10.50 8.86 17.19
C VAL A 164 -9.17 9.40 16.63
N CYS A 165 -8.42 10.15 17.45
CA CYS A 165 -7.15 10.77 17.09
C CYS A 165 -5.97 9.85 17.45
N ALA A 166 -4.99 9.72 16.54
CA ALA A 166 -3.79 8.91 16.78
C ALA A 166 -2.98 9.40 17.99
N VAL A 167 -2.98 10.71 18.25
CA VAL A 167 -2.30 11.32 19.42
C VAL A 167 -3.02 10.97 20.73
N LEU A 168 -4.35 10.93 20.73
CA LEU A 168 -5.10 10.54 21.94
C LEU A 168 -5.06 9.03 22.16
N ALA A 169 -5.07 8.25 21.07
CA ALA A 169 -4.89 6.81 21.13
C ALA A 169 -3.51 6.43 21.71
N GLU A 170 -2.51 7.27 21.52
CA GLU A 170 -1.19 7.16 22.14
C GLU A 170 -1.28 7.17 23.67
N SER A 171 -2.02 8.12 24.23
CA SER A 171 -2.26 8.19 25.68
C SER A 171 -3.04 6.98 26.21
N GLU A 172 -4.02 6.51 25.43
CA GLU A 172 -4.80 5.30 25.77
C GLU A 172 -3.91 4.05 25.81
N ILE A 173 -2.98 3.91 24.85
CA ILE A 173 -1.98 2.83 24.85
C ILE A 173 -1.09 2.91 26.09
N ILE A 174 -0.60 4.09 26.45
CA ILE A 174 0.25 4.29 27.64
C ILE A 174 -0.49 3.90 28.92
N ASN A 175 -1.77 4.24 29.02
CA ASN A 175 -2.61 3.85 30.15
C ASN A 175 -2.75 2.33 30.25
N HIS A 176 -3.05 1.65 29.14
CA HIS A 176 -3.11 0.19 29.12
C HIS A 176 -1.79 -0.47 29.52
N VAL A 177 -0.65 0.06 29.08
CA VAL A 177 0.67 -0.41 29.51
C VAL A 177 0.84 -0.23 31.02
N SER A 178 0.46 0.94 31.55
CA SER A 178 0.54 1.24 32.99
C SER A 178 -0.37 0.35 33.83
N ASP A 179 -1.52 -0.06 33.29
CA ASP A 179 -2.47 -0.98 33.91
C ASP A 179 -2.03 -2.46 33.81
N GLY A 180 -0.87 -2.75 33.20
CA GLY A 180 -0.33 -4.10 33.07
C GLY A 180 -1.04 -4.96 32.01
N VAL A 181 -1.72 -4.34 31.05
CA VAL A 181 -2.34 -5.05 29.92
C VAL A 181 -1.25 -5.65 29.04
N LYS A 182 -1.46 -6.89 28.58
CA LYS A 182 -0.57 -7.58 27.66
C LYS A 182 -0.45 -6.84 26.32
N VAL A 183 0.76 -6.81 25.77
CA VAL A 183 1.06 -6.13 24.49
C VAL A 183 0.18 -6.68 23.36
N GLU A 184 -0.03 -7.99 23.30
CA GLU A 184 -0.85 -8.65 22.27
C GLU A 184 -2.29 -8.14 22.28
N ASP A 185 -2.85 -7.95 23.48
CA ASP A 185 -4.22 -7.47 23.68
C ASP A 185 -4.39 -6.01 23.24
N ILE A 186 -3.38 -5.17 23.49
CA ILE A 186 -3.34 -3.78 23.01
C ILE A 186 -3.22 -3.75 21.48
N LEU A 187 -2.30 -4.52 20.90
CA LEU A 187 -2.08 -4.57 19.46
C LEU A 187 -3.32 -5.07 18.70
N ARG A 188 -4.01 -6.08 19.23
CA ARG A 188 -5.29 -6.52 18.63
C ARG A 188 -6.35 -5.43 18.73
N GLY A 189 -6.40 -4.72 19.85
CA GLY A 189 -7.23 -3.52 20.00
C GLY A 189 -7.03 -2.49 18.91
N ILE A 190 -5.77 -2.21 18.59
CA ILE A 190 -5.37 -1.29 17.52
C ILE A 190 -5.83 -1.80 16.15
N HIS A 191 -5.61 -3.08 15.83
CA HIS A 191 -6.09 -3.66 14.56
C HIS A 191 -7.62 -3.61 14.43
N ASN A 192 -8.36 -3.92 15.50
CA ASN A 192 -9.82 -3.82 15.51
C ASN A 192 -10.26 -2.37 15.26
N SER A 193 -9.61 -1.41 15.93
CA SER A 193 -9.88 0.02 15.76
C SER A 193 -9.61 0.48 14.31
N LEU A 194 -8.54 -0.02 13.67
CA LEU A 194 -8.25 0.24 12.26
C LEU A 194 -9.27 -0.41 11.31
N ALA A 195 -9.69 -1.66 11.59
CA ALA A 195 -10.69 -2.38 10.81
C ALA A 195 -12.05 -1.66 10.82
N ASP A 196 -12.45 -1.11 11.97
CA ASP A 196 -13.68 -0.32 12.12
C ASP A 196 -13.69 0.92 11.22
N ARG A 197 -12.56 1.62 11.15
CA ARG A 197 -12.37 2.78 10.27
C ARG A 197 -12.35 2.37 8.81
N ALA A 198 -11.69 1.26 8.47
CA ALA A 198 -11.67 0.72 7.11
C ALA A 198 -13.08 0.35 6.64
N LEU A 199 -13.88 -0.32 7.48
CA LEU A 199 -15.28 -0.63 7.16
C LEU A 199 -16.10 0.64 6.93
N THR A 200 -15.93 1.66 7.77
CA THR A 200 -16.63 2.94 7.61
C THR A 200 -16.31 3.59 6.26
N LEU A 201 -15.04 3.52 5.83
CA LEU A 201 -14.61 4.03 4.54
C LEU A 201 -15.16 3.21 3.37
N LEU A 202 -15.13 1.87 3.48
CA LEU A 202 -15.67 0.94 2.48
C LEU A 202 -17.19 1.08 2.31
N LYS A 203 -17.94 1.34 3.39
CA LYS A 203 -19.38 1.62 3.31
C LYS A 203 -19.70 2.84 2.45
N ARG A 204 -18.80 3.84 2.37
CA ARG A 204 -19.02 5.05 1.56
C ARG A 204 -18.91 4.79 0.05
N VAL A 205 -18.13 3.79 -0.37
CA VAL A 205 -18.13 3.31 -1.76
C VAL A 205 -19.21 2.24 -2.02
N GLY A 206 -20.07 1.95 -1.03
CA GLY A 206 -21.14 0.97 -1.15
C GLY A 206 -20.62 -0.45 -1.37
N ILE A 207 -19.70 -0.90 -0.51
CA ILE A 207 -19.21 -2.28 -0.48
C ILE A 207 -20.37 -3.29 -0.43
N ASP A 208 -20.36 -4.25 -1.35
CA ASP A 208 -21.34 -5.33 -1.47
C ASP A 208 -20.70 -6.69 -1.84
N GLY A 209 -19.37 -6.80 -1.78
CA GLY A 209 -18.63 -7.99 -2.19
C GLY A 209 -17.20 -8.04 -1.67
N GLU A 210 -16.40 -8.95 -2.24
CA GLU A 210 -15.00 -9.19 -1.87
C GLU A 210 -14.14 -7.91 -1.96
N VAL A 211 -13.23 -7.78 -1.00
CA VAL A 211 -12.26 -6.67 -0.92
C VAL A 211 -10.86 -7.17 -1.18
N THR A 212 -10.16 -6.50 -2.09
CA THR A 212 -8.71 -6.62 -2.26
C THR A 212 -7.99 -5.65 -1.36
N PHE A 213 -7.26 -6.16 -0.38
CA PHE A 213 -6.52 -5.34 0.58
C PHE A 213 -5.05 -5.22 0.18
N ILE A 214 -4.59 -3.99 -0.05
CA ILE A 214 -3.23 -3.65 -0.52
C ILE A 214 -2.58 -2.61 0.40
N GLY A 215 -1.33 -2.28 0.09
CA GLY A 215 -0.55 -1.28 0.84
C GLY A 215 0.31 -1.91 1.92
N GLY A 216 1.05 -1.06 2.66
CA GLY A 216 2.03 -1.53 3.65
C GLY A 216 1.39 -2.22 4.85
N VAL A 217 0.20 -1.77 5.27
CA VAL A 217 -0.50 -2.33 6.44
C VAL A 217 -1.10 -3.71 6.12
N ALA A 218 -1.32 -4.04 4.86
CA ALA A 218 -1.75 -5.36 4.43
C ALA A 218 -0.69 -6.46 4.65
N ARG A 219 0.53 -6.11 5.08
CA ARG A 219 1.53 -7.06 5.58
C ARG A 219 1.27 -7.54 7.01
N GLN A 220 0.40 -6.86 7.75
CA GLN A 220 0.11 -7.17 9.14
C GLN A 220 -0.95 -8.27 9.21
N GLU A 221 -0.54 -9.50 9.53
CA GLU A 221 -1.44 -10.66 9.59
C GLU A 221 -2.64 -10.42 10.52
N GLY A 222 -2.39 -9.82 11.70
CA GLY A 222 -3.45 -9.44 12.63
C GLY A 222 -4.46 -8.42 12.07
N MET A 223 -4.02 -7.50 11.20
CA MET A 223 -4.93 -6.59 10.51
C MET A 223 -5.82 -7.33 9.51
N ILE A 224 -5.26 -8.31 8.79
CA ILE A 224 -6.03 -9.13 7.84
C ILE A 224 -7.13 -9.90 8.59
N VAL A 225 -6.79 -10.50 9.74
CA VAL A 225 -7.76 -11.19 10.59
C VAL A 225 -8.84 -10.22 11.08
N ALA A 226 -8.45 -9.09 11.66
CA ALA A 226 -9.39 -8.08 12.13
C ALA A 226 -10.33 -7.56 11.03
N LEU A 227 -9.82 -7.35 9.80
CA LEU A 227 -10.66 -6.98 8.65
C LEU A 227 -11.65 -8.07 8.28
N ARG A 228 -11.22 -9.34 8.21
CA ARG A 228 -12.12 -10.45 7.86
C ARG A 228 -13.24 -10.60 8.89
N GLU A 229 -12.90 -10.52 10.17
CA GLU A 229 -13.88 -10.54 11.27
C GLU A 229 -14.85 -9.35 11.16
N LYS A 230 -14.36 -8.15 10.82
CA LYS A 230 -15.18 -6.94 10.81
C LYS A 230 -16.05 -6.77 9.56
N LEU A 231 -15.54 -7.15 8.39
CA LEU A 231 -16.19 -6.89 7.11
C LEU A 231 -17.29 -7.90 6.79
N GLY A 232 -17.17 -9.15 7.27
CA GLY A 232 -18.14 -10.22 6.97
C GLY A 232 -18.19 -10.62 5.49
N VAL A 233 -17.25 -10.15 4.67
CA VAL A 233 -17.05 -10.52 3.26
C VAL A 233 -15.63 -11.03 3.06
N PRO A 234 -15.36 -11.77 1.96
CA PRO A 234 -14.00 -12.22 1.66
C PRO A 234 -13.02 -11.05 1.54
N VAL A 235 -11.81 -11.27 2.06
CA VAL A 235 -10.68 -10.34 1.92
C VAL A 235 -9.51 -11.10 1.32
N ASN A 236 -9.18 -10.76 0.08
CA ASN A 236 -8.00 -11.27 -0.61
C ASN A 236 -6.84 -10.26 -0.48
N VAL A 237 -5.61 -10.77 -0.43
CA VAL A 237 -4.40 -9.99 -0.19
C VAL A 237 -3.33 -10.49 -1.16
N PRO A 238 -2.69 -9.61 -1.95
CA PRO A 238 -1.55 -10.02 -2.77
C PRO A 238 -0.44 -10.62 -1.90
N ALA A 239 0.40 -11.50 -2.46
CA ALA A 239 1.54 -12.05 -1.74
C ALA A 239 2.51 -10.96 -1.22
N GLU A 240 2.64 -9.86 -1.97
CA GLU A 240 3.47 -8.72 -1.60
C GLU A 240 2.68 -7.42 -1.77
N PRO A 241 1.76 -7.13 -0.84
CA PRO A 241 0.75 -6.09 -1.02
C PRO A 241 1.34 -4.68 -1.11
N GLN A 242 2.53 -4.46 -0.53
CA GLN A 242 3.26 -3.19 -0.57
C GLN A 242 3.73 -2.79 -1.97
N PHE A 243 3.89 -3.75 -2.90
CA PHE A 243 4.36 -3.49 -4.26
C PHE A 243 3.22 -3.27 -5.27
N THR A 244 1.97 -3.53 -4.88
CA THR A 244 0.82 -3.52 -5.80
C THR A 244 0.67 -2.20 -6.56
N THR A 245 0.84 -1.07 -5.89
CA THR A 245 0.73 0.27 -6.51
C THR A 245 1.87 0.53 -7.49
N ALA A 246 3.12 0.17 -7.14
CA ALA A 246 4.26 0.28 -8.06
C ALA A 246 4.09 -0.63 -9.28
N PHE A 247 3.59 -1.86 -9.08
CA PHE A 247 3.28 -2.77 -10.17
C PHE A 247 2.21 -2.20 -11.12
N GLY A 248 1.14 -1.64 -10.59
CA GLY A 248 0.12 -0.96 -11.39
C GLY A 248 0.68 0.24 -12.17
N ALA A 249 1.61 1.00 -11.60
CA ALA A 249 2.32 2.06 -12.31
C ALA A 249 3.15 1.51 -13.48
N ALA A 250 3.87 0.40 -13.27
CA ALA A 250 4.65 -0.26 -14.30
C ALA A 250 3.77 -0.75 -15.48
N LEU A 251 2.62 -1.37 -15.17
CA LEU A 251 1.66 -1.83 -16.18
C LEU A 251 1.06 -0.68 -17.00
N LEU A 252 0.69 0.44 -16.35
CA LEU A 252 0.18 1.62 -17.04
C LEU A 252 1.29 2.33 -17.84
N GLY A 253 2.53 2.29 -17.35
CA GLY A 253 3.71 2.72 -18.07
C GLY A 253 3.90 1.92 -19.35
N LEU A 254 3.85 0.58 -19.28
CA LEU A 254 3.96 -0.31 -20.42
C LEU A 254 2.87 -0.04 -21.46
N GLN A 255 1.63 0.17 -21.00
CA GLN A 255 0.52 0.53 -21.87
C GLN A 255 0.77 1.86 -22.61
N ARG A 256 1.29 2.88 -21.92
CA ARG A 256 1.61 4.18 -22.52
C ARG A 256 2.79 4.10 -23.48
N PHE A 257 3.84 3.36 -23.12
CA PHE A 257 4.98 3.10 -23.98
C PHE A 257 4.54 2.47 -25.30
N ARG A 258 3.78 1.36 -25.25
CA ARG A 258 3.24 0.67 -26.44
C ARG A 258 2.41 1.60 -27.34
N LYS A 259 1.56 2.45 -26.75
CA LYS A 259 0.76 3.43 -27.51
C LYS A 259 1.63 4.47 -28.21
N ARG A 260 2.69 4.95 -27.56
CA ARG A 260 3.64 5.92 -28.16
C ARG A 260 4.45 5.27 -29.28
N SER A 261 4.95 4.06 -29.08
CA SER A 261 5.73 3.34 -30.10
C SER A 261 4.89 3.00 -31.34
N ALA A 262 3.59 2.70 -31.16
CA ALA A 262 2.67 2.45 -32.28
C ALA A 262 2.27 3.74 -33.05
N ALA A 263 2.39 4.91 -32.42
CA ALA A 263 2.04 6.21 -33.02
C ALA A 263 3.26 6.92 -33.65
N ALA A 264 4.48 6.41 -33.46
CA ALA A 264 5.65 6.94 -34.15
C ALA A 264 5.59 6.53 -35.63
N PRO A 265 5.72 7.47 -36.60
CA PRO A 265 5.80 7.10 -38.00
C PRO A 265 6.99 6.16 -38.22
N ALA A 266 6.79 5.11 -39.01
CA ALA A 266 7.89 4.28 -39.49
C ALA A 266 8.84 5.20 -40.26
N ALA A 267 10.08 5.32 -39.77
CA ALA A 267 11.14 6.09 -40.42
C ALA A 267 11.52 5.45 -41.76
#